data_AF-J9EBM6-F1
#
_entry.id   AF-J9EBM6-F1
#
_cell.length_a   1.000
_cell.length_b   1.000
_cell.length_c   1.000
_cell.angle_alpha   90.00
_cell.angle_beta   90.00
_cell.angle_gamma   90.00
#
_symmetry.space_group_name_H-M   'P 1'
#
loop_
_entity.id
_entity.type
_entity.pdbx_description
1 polymer ?
#
loop_
_entity_poly.entity_id
_entity_poly.type
_entity_poly.pdbx_seq_one_letter_code
_entity_poly.pdbx_strand_id
1 'polypeptide(L)' 'MVLRIFDVGGQRSERKKWIHCFEDVNAIIFIAAISQYDQVLFEDETTVIVLRLS' A
#
# COMPACT_ATOMS: atom_id res chain seq x y z
N MET A 1 15.92 -22.97 1.62
CA MET A 1 14.95 -22.14 0.88
C MET A 1 14.91 -20.78 1.58
N VAL A 2 15.14 -19.68 0.86
CA VAL A 2 15.19 -18.33 1.44
C VAL A 2 14.05 -17.51 0.85
N LEU A 3 13.22 -16.92 1.73
CA LEU A 3 12.19 -15.96 1.34
C LEU A 3 12.79 -14.56 1.36
N ARG A 4 12.54 -13.77 0.31
CA ARG A 4 12.89 -12.35 0.25
C ARG A 4 11.59 -11.56 0.30
N ILE A 5 11.47 -10.69 1.30
CA ILE A 5 10.31 -9.83 1.50
C ILE A 5 10.77 -8.40 1.25
N PHE A 6 9.99 -7.67 0.44
CA PHE A 6 10.21 -6.26 0.15
C PHE A 6 9.03 -5.48 0.73
N ASP A 7 9.32 -4.52 1.60
CA ASP A 7 8.33 -3.58 2.13
C ASP A 7 8.37 -2.29 1.31
N VAL A 8 7.21 -1.87 0.80
CA VAL A 8 7.07 -0.70 -0.05
C VAL A 8 6.03 0.23 0.58
N GLY A 9 6.39 1.51 0.73
CA GLY A 9 5.51 2.50 1.35
C GLY A 9 4.18 2.65 0.59
N GLY A 10 3.05 2.62 1.32
CA GLY A 10 1.70 2.71 0.77
C GLY A 10 1.18 4.12 0.46
N GLN A 11 1.89 5.16 0.92
CA GLN A 11 1.54 6.56 0.68
C GLN A 11 1.57 6.92 -0.81
N ARG A 12 0.74 7.89 -1.21
CA ARG A 12 0.53 8.21 -2.63
C ARG A 12 1.81 8.61 -3.36
N SER A 13 2.72 9.30 -2.68
CA SER A 13 4.05 9.69 -3.19
C SER A 13 4.96 8.50 -3.48
N GLU A 14 4.85 7.44 -2.68
CA GLU A 14 5.73 6.26 -2.72
C GLU A 14 5.29 5.24 -3.78
N ARG A 15 4.00 5.20 -4.15
CA ARG A 15 3.45 4.25 -5.14
C ARG A 15 4.14 4.28 -6.50
N LYS A 16 4.71 5.42 -6.92
CA LYS A 16 5.47 5.52 -8.18
C LYS A 16 6.72 4.62 -8.19
N LYS A 17 7.27 4.28 -7.02
CA LYS A 17 8.46 3.45 -6.87
C LYS A 17 8.15 1.96 -6.96
N TRP A 18 6.89 1.56 -6.74
CA TRP A 18 6.47 0.16 -6.67
C TRP A 18 6.77 -0.63 -7.94
N ILE A 19 6.74 0.03 -9.10
CA ILE A 19 7.01 -0.63 -10.40
C ILE A 19 8.37 -1.32 -10.43
N HIS A 20 9.37 -0.78 -9.73
CA HIS A 20 10.71 -1.37 -9.64
C HIS A 20 10.79 -2.57 -8.69
N CYS A 21 9.79 -2.76 -7.84
CA CYS A 21 9.73 -3.85 -6.86
C CYS A 21 8.90 -5.05 -7.35
N PHE A 22 8.24 -4.94 -8.51
CA PHE A 22 7.39 -6.00 -9.07
C PHE A 22 8.10 -6.93 -10.07
N GLU A 23 9.40 -6.74 -10.32
CA GLU A 23 10.19 -7.68 -11.11
C GLU A 23 10.43 -8.98 -10.32
N ASP A 24 10.04 -10.12 -10.90
CA ASP A 24 10.24 -11.48 -10.35
C ASP A 24 9.65 -11.75 -8.95
N VAL A 25 8.50 -11.16 -8.62
CA VAL A 25 7.77 -11.50 -7.38
C VAL A 25 6.90 -12.74 -7.53
N ASN A 26 6.95 -13.67 -6.58
CA ASN A 26 6.10 -14.85 -6.56
C ASN A 26 4.69 -14.57 -6.01
N ALA A 27 4.55 -13.57 -5.14
CA ALA A 27 3.29 -13.21 -4.50
C ALA A 27 3.30 -11.74 -4.04
N ILE A 28 2.12 -11.16 -3.93
CA ILE A 28 1.88 -9.82 -3.37
C ILE A 28 1.05 -9.99 -2.11
N ILE A 29 1.47 -9.32 -1.02
CA ILE A 29 0.71 -9.24 0.23
C ILE A 29 0.16 -7.82 0.33
N PHE A 30 -1.16 -7.68 0.26
CA PHE A 30 -1.85 -6.40 0.41
C PHE A 30 -2.39 -6.24 1.83
N ILE A 31 -2.10 -5.12 2.48
CA ILE A 31 -2.52 -4.83 3.86
C ILE A 31 -3.59 -3.73 3.83
N ALA A 32 -4.74 -4.01 4.47
CA ALA A 32 -5.84 -3.05 4.60
C ALA A 32 -6.13 -2.75 6.09
N ALA A 33 -6.22 -1.47 6.44
CA ALA A 33 -6.51 -1.02 7.79
C ALA A 33 -8.03 -0.88 8.02
N ILE A 34 -8.69 -2.01 8.31
CA ILE A 34 -10.16 -2.07 8.48
C ILE A 34 -10.66 -1.15 9.62
N SER A 35 -9.85 -0.98 10.67
CA SER A 35 -10.19 -0.12 11.82
C SER A 35 -10.22 1.37 11.51
N GLN A 36 -9.80 1.79 10.31
CA GLN A 36 -9.70 3.19 9.90
C GLN A 36 -10.86 3.61 8.98
N TYR A 37 -12.03 2.99 9.14
CA TYR A 37 -13.21 3.22 8.30
C TYR A 37 -13.80 4.64 8.43
N ASP A 38 -13.51 5.33 9.53
CA ASP A 38 -13.95 6.70 9.83
C ASP A 38 -12.80 7.71 9.74
N GLN A 39 -11.60 7.27 9.36
CA GLN A 39 -10.41 8.13 9.21
C GLN A 39 -10.19 8.51 7.75
N VAL A 40 -9.65 9.70 7.55
CA VAL A 40 -9.33 10.25 6.22
C VAL A 40 -7.82 10.17 5.94
N LEU A 41 -7.45 10.19 4.66
CA LEU A 41 -6.05 10.17 4.23
C LEU A 41 -5.32 11.44 4.72
N PHE A 42 -4.03 11.28 5.05
CA PHE A 42 -3.20 12.43 5.41
C PHE A 42 -2.98 13.38 4.22
N GLU A 43 -2.86 12.84 3.01
CA GLU A 43 -2.66 13.63 1.81
C GLU A 43 -3.95 14.29 1.29
N ASP A 44 -5.11 13.88 1.79
CA ASP A 44 -6.43 14.34 1.35
C ASP A 44 -7.47 14.06 2.45
N GLU A 45 -7.83 15.12 3.20
CA GLU A 45 -8.76 15.07 4.33
C GLU A 45 -10.22 14.79 3.94
N THR A 46 -10.50 14.55 2.65
CA THR A 46 -11.85 14.22 2.17
C THR A 46 -12.04 12.74 1.83
N THR A 47 -10.93 12.02 1.62
CA THR A 47 -10.98 10.61 1.19
C THR A 47 -10.76 9.69 2.39
N VAL A 48 -11.70 8.79 2.69
CA VAL A 48 -11.56 7.78 3.75
C VAL A 48 -10.46 6.77 3.40
N ILE A 49 -9.63 6.40 4.39
CA ILE A 49 -8.48 5.51 4.21
C ILE A 49 -8.89 4.16 3.59
N VAL A 50 -10.00 3.57 4.07
CA VAL A 50 -10.52 2.29 3.58
C VAL A 50 -11.09 2.38 2.16
N LEU A 51 -11.51 3.55 1.68
CA LEU A 51 -12.08 3.69 0.32
C LEU A 51 -11.00 3.78 -0.77
N ARG A 52 -9.73 3.94 -0.39
CA ARG A 52 -8.60 4.09 -1.32
C ARG A 52 -7.80 2.79 -1.44
N LEU A 53 -8.46 1.68 -1.80
CA LEU A 53 -7.81 0.37 -1.97
C LEU A 53 -7.10 0.18 -3.34
N SER A 54 -7.06 1.23 -4.17
CA SER A 54 -6.42 1.25 -5.51
C SER A 54 -5.47 2.42 -5.69
#